data_AF-A0A7S3ASZ9-F1
#
_entry.id   AF-A0A7S3ASZ9-F1
#
_cell.length_a   1.000
_cell.length_b   1.000
_cell.length_c   1.000
_cell.angle_alpha   90.00
_cell.angle_beta   90.00
_cell.angle_gamma   90.00
#
_symmetry.space_group_name_H-M   'P 1'
#
loop_
_entity.id
_entity.type
_entity.pdbx_description
1 polymer ?
#
loop_
_entity_poly.entity_id
_entity_poly.type
_entity_poly.pdbx_seq_one_letter_code
_entity_poly.pdbx_strand_id
1 'polypeptide(L)'
;MHQWAERRSTEHSIFALREELSTLRQQVEQLSLIVHGRTAPKASPLRVLDGRVHQTQWTTPVVLVVTTLNGTVADKHPSWQNTSQATVLIFQRLRPDAPNYVVNLAYEAGVHIKFLVDNYDDLPNVTVFLQADARRHNRKVFEWLHCLRTNATQPAYAPLMDRRWIRRDMRVWDDCCDGAAVVEQCWRDVLAVVGLGGLLPDGQRPSVGYYPGASFVATAAQLRRHSRGTYTWLHSMAAGSDGRCHVGPLEWSKLNATRRNGSLELDTVGMHQHTFPGAWEHLVHVIIGGQYRDKQQDVRRGEGLWAPYAHDFCGAFRDGCDGSPCDVYRSWQKRNQLGPRTHKRQVTRRKPSPPGQ
;
A
#
# COMPACT_ATOMS: atom_id res chain seq x y z
N MET A 1 12.75 54.48 -20.21
CA MET A 1 12.18 54.57 -18.84
C MET A 1 11.37 53.34 -18.43
N HIS A 2 10.52 52.76 -19.28
CA HIS A 2 9.71 51.56 -18.92
C HIS A 2 10.51 50.32 -18.50
N GLN A 3 11.58 49.94 -19.21
CA GLN A 3 12.40 48.76 -18.88
C GLN A 3 13.13 48.86 -17.53
N TRP A 4 13.31 50.07 -17.00
CA TRP A 4 13.96 50.29 -15.71
C TRP A 4 12.98 50.12 -14.54
N ALA A 5 11.70 50.46 -14.75
CA ALA A 5 10.64 50.26 -13.79
C ALA A 5 10.30 48.77 -13.61
N GLU A 6 10.28 47.98 -14.70
CA GLU A 6 10.05 46.53 -14.64
C GLU A 6 11.16 45.81 -13.86
N ARG A 7 12.44 46.13 -14.10
CA ARG A 7 13.56 45.52 -13.37
C ARG A 7 13.49 45.78 -11.86
N ARG A 8 13.16 47.00 -11.45
CA ARG A 8 12.98 47.34 -10.03
C ARG A 8 11.80 46.59 -9.39
N SER A 9 10.72 46.38 -10.15
CA SER A 9 9.58 45.60 -9.66
C SER A 9 9.98 44.14 -9.42
N THR A 10 10.72 43.53 -10.34
CA THR A 10 11.18 42.14 -10.21
C THR A 10 12.18 41.96 -9.06
N GLU A 11 13.10 42.92 -8.88
CA GLU A 11 14.07 42.88 -7.78
C GLU A 11 13.39 42.97 -6.40
N HIS A 12 12.35 43.81 -6.25
CA HIS A 12 11.56 43.87 -5.02
C HIS A 12 10.80 42.56 -4.75
N SER A 13 10.22 41.92 -5.77
CA SER A 13 9.54 40.63 -5.58
C SER A 13 10.52 39.51 -5.20
N ILE A 14 11.72 39.49 -5.77
CA ILE A 14 12.75 38.51 -5.41
C ILE A 14 13.23 38.73 -3.97
N PHE A 15 13.38 39.98 -3.54
CA PHE A 15 13.76 40.31 -2.18
C PHE A 15 12.69 39.85 -1.16
N ALA A 16 11.42 40.15 -1.43
CA ALA A 16 10.30 39.72 -0.57
C ALA A 16 10.23 38.19 -0.43
N LEU A 17 10.39 37.45 -1.54
CA LEU A 17 10.39 35.98 -1.51
C LEU A 17 11.58 35.41 -0.72
N ARG A 18 12.74 36.08 -0.71
CA ARG A 18 13.90 35.65 0.09
C ARG A 18 13.66 35.84 1.59
N GLU A 19 13.02 36.93 2.00
CA GLU A 19 12.65 37.15 3.40
C GLU A 19 11.60 36.15 3.88
N GLU A 20 10.59 35.85 3.05
CA GLU A 20 9.56 34.87 3.37
C GLU A 20 10.15 33.45 3.51
N LEU A 21 11.05 33.06 2.60
CA LEU A 21 11.77 31.78 2.67
C LEU A 21 12.67 31.69 3.91
N SER A 22 13.32 32.80 4.30
CA SER A 22 14.14 32.87 5.52
C SER A 22 13.28 32.67 6.77
N THR A 23 12.12 33.34 6.83
CA THR A 23 11.17 33.24 7.94
C THR A 23 10.65 31.81 8.09
N LEU A 24 10.27 31.15 6.98
CA LEU A 24 9.82 29.76 6.99
C LEU A 24 10.90 28.79 7.45
N ARG A 25 12.16 28.98 7.04
CA ARG A 25 13.29 28.17 7.52
C ARG A 25 13.46 28.28 9.04
N GLN A 26 13.36 29.50 9.57
CA GLN A 26 13.48 29.76 11.00
C GLN A 26 12.33 29.10 11.79
N GLN A 27 11.10 29.14 11.27
CA GLN A 27 9.94 28.47 11.88
C GLN A 27 10.10 26.94 11.90
N VAL A 28 10.60 26.35 10.81
CA VAL A 28 10.87 24.89 10.74
C VAL A 28 11.95 24.49 11.76
N GLU A 29 12.99 25.30 11.93
CA GLU A 29 14.06 25.04 12.89
C GLU A 29 13.56 25.15 14.35
N GLN A 30 12.72 26.14 14.65
CA GLN A 30 12.08 26.25 15.97
C GLN A 30 11.14 25.09 16.27
N LEU A 31 10.34 24.64 15.30
CA LEU A 31 9.47 23.47 15.45
C LEU A 31 10.29 22.19 15.68
N SER A 32 11.43 22.04 15.00
CA SER A 32 12.36 20.93 15.23
C SER A 32 12.86 20.91 16.67
N LEU A 33 13.24 22.06 17.24
CA LEU A 33 13.69 22.15 18.63
C LEU A 33 12.57 21.82 19.64
N ILE A 34 11.32 22.20 19.36
CA ILE A 34 10.17 21.88 20.22
C ILE A 34 9.87 20.37 20.22
N VAL A 35 9.99 19.72 19.06
CA VAL A 35 9.77 18.28 18.92
C VAL A 35 10.87 17.48 19.63
N HIS A 36 12.12 17.96 19.62
CA HIS A 36 13.25 17.26 20.23
C HIS A 36 13.50 17.63 21.71
N GLY A 37 12.87 18.69 22.23
CA GLY A 37 13.08 19.20 23.59
C GLY A 37 12.13 18.69 24.68
N ARG A 38 11.09 17.90 24.35
CA ARG A 38 10.16 17.35 25.35
C ARG A 38 10.63 15.99 25.86
N THR A 39 11.32 15.99 27.01
CA THR A 39 11.58 14.77 27.79
C THR A 39 10.28 14.21 28.35
N ALA A 40 9.93 12.97 27.99
CA ALA A 40 8.78 12.25 28.52
C ALA A 40 8.95 11.91 30.02
N PRO A 41 7.86 11.89 30.82
CA PRO A 41 7.93 11.49 32.23
C PRO A 41 8.24 9.99 32.38
N LYS A 42 9.11 9.68 33.34
CA LYS A 42 9.55 8.32 33.69
C LYS A 42 8.37 7.45 34.13
N ALA A 43 8.12 6.37 33.39
CA ALA A 43 7.33 5.22 33.83
C ALA A 43 8.21 3.97 33.95
N SER A 44 8.01 3.21 35.02
CA SER A 44 8.68 1.95 35.40
C SER A 44 8.39 0.77 34.45
N PRO A 45 9.13 -0.36 34.52
CA PRO A 45 9.56 -1.09 33.34
C PRO A 45 8.53 -2.10 32.85
N LEU A 46 7.80 -1.77 31.79
CA LEU A 46 7.53 -2.74 30.74
C LEU A 46 8.63 -2.60 29.70
N ARG A 47 9.17 -3.74 29.22
CA ARG A 47 10.10 -3.79 28.09
C ARG A 47 9.40 -3.30 26.83
N VAL A 48 9.29 -1.99 26.69
CA VAL A 48 9.07 -1.29 25.44
C VAL A 48 10.45 -1.14 24.81
N LEU A 49 10.62 -1.68 23.61
CA LEU A 49 11.82 -1.46 22.81
C LEU A 49 11.86 0.02 22.44
N ASP A 50 12.58 0.78 23.25
CA ASP A 50 12.81 2.20 23.06
C ASP A 50 13.91 2.41 22.00
N GLY A 51 13.75 3.48 21.22
CA GLY A 51 14.70 4.16 20.33
C GLY A 51 16.00 3.48 19.88
N ARG A 52 16.04 3.13 18.59
CA ARG A 52 17.21 3.02 17.68
C ARG A 52 18.50 2.37 18.21
N VAL A 53 18.73 1.11 17.85
CA VAL A 53 20.08 0.54 17.58
C VAL A 53 19.96 -0.58 16.53
N HIS A 54 20.88 -0.57 15.55
CA HIS A 54 21.12 -1.60 14.54
C HIS A 54 21.39 -3.00 15.14
N GLN A 55 20.34 -3.72 15.46
CA GLN A 55 20.28 -5.17 15.61
C GLN A 55 18.99 -5.60 14.92
N THR A 56 18.96 -6.72 14.19
CA THR A 56 17.71 -7.24 13.64
C THR A 56 16.74 -7.54 14.79
N GLN A 57 15.80 -6.62 15.08
CA GLN A 57 15.07 -6.54 16.36
C GLN A 57 13.90 -7.52 16.47
N TRP A 58 13.58 -8.23 15.39
CA TRP A 58 12.43 -9.11 15.35
C TRP A 58 12.70 -10.40 16.13
N THR A 59 12.00 -10.58 17.24
CA THR A 59 12.06 -11.79 18.07
C THR A 59 11.46 -13.02 17.40
N THR A 60 10.73 -12.81 16.30
CA THR A 60 10.10 -13.88 15.51
C THR A 60 10.27 -13.61 14.02
N PRO A 61 10.29 -14.66 13.17
CA PRO A 61 10.45 -14.49 11.72
C PRO A 61 9.21 -13.91 11.02
N VAL A 62 8.06 -13.87 11.72
CA VAL A 62 6.79 -13.38 11.19
C VAL A 62 6.32 -12.21 12.04
N VAL A 63 6.01 -11.08 11.39
CA VAL A 63 5.43 -9.91 12.06
C VAL A 63 4.05 -9.65 11.49
N LEU A 64 3.06 -9.52 12.37
CA LEU A 64 1.69 -9.13 12.03
C LEU A 64 1.53 -7.63 12.24
N VAL A 65 1.18 -6.90 11.19
CA VAL A 65 0.84 -5.49 11.19
C VAL A 65 -0.67 -5.37 11.12
N VAL A 66 -1.29 -4.98 12.22
CA VAL A 66 -2.74 -5.00 12.40
C VAL A 66 -3.28 -3.58 12.45
N THR A 67 -4.24 -3.27 11.58
CA THR A 67 -4.86 -1.95 11.50
C THR A 67 -6.21 -1.95 12.22
N THR A 68 -6.36 -1.09 13.23
CA THR A 68 -7.65 -0.94 13.93
C THR A 68 -8.54 0.08 13.23
N LEU A 69 -9.77 -0.33 12.88
CA LEU A 69 -10.70 0.49 12.09
C LEU A 69 -11.50 1.50 12.92
N ASN A 70 -11.86 1.15 14.16
CA ASN A 70 -13.09 1.70 14.73
C ASN A 70 -12.96 2.43 16.06
N GLY A 71 -11.81 3.06 16.34
CA GLY A 71 -11.67 3.94 17.51
C GLY A 71 -12.05 3.34 18.87
N THR A 72 -12.21 2.02 18.95
CA THR A 72 -12.73 1.28 20.11
C THR A 72 -11.81 0.13 20.50
N VAL A 73 -10.67 0.02 19.81
CA VAL A 73 -9.76 -1.13 19.87
C VAL A 73 -8.40 -0.74 20.45
N ALA A 74 -8.23 0.50 20.94
CA ALA A 74 -6.99 0.85 21.64
C ALA A 74 -6.74 -0.07 22.84
N ASP A 75 -7.80 -0.65 23.43
CA ASP A 75 -7.71 -1.49 24.62
C ASP A 75 -8.25 -2.93 24.42
N LYS A 76 -8.82 -3.25 23.24
CA LYS A 76 -9.26 -4.61 22.92
C LYS A 76 -8.28 -5.26 21.94
N HIS A 77 -7.20 -5.79 22.49
CA HIS A 77 -6.34 -6.72 21.77
C HIS A 77 -7.20 -7.82 21.11
N PRO A 78 -7.02 -8.12 19.81
CA PRO A 78 -7.76 -9.19 19.17
C PRO A 78 -7.52 -10.49 19.94
N SER A 79 -8.58 -11.27 20.18
CA SER A 79 -8.50 -12.49 21.00
C SER A 79 -7.49 -13.52 20.48
N TRP A 80 -7.18 -13.46 19.18
CA TRP A 80 -6.20 -14.32 18.51
C TRP A 80 -4.74 -13.86 18.69
N GLN A 81 -4.48 -12.68 19.25
CA GLN A 81 -3.11 -12.16 19.39
C GLN A 81 -2.25 -13.05 20.28
N ASN A 82 -2.80 -13.51 21.41
CA ASN A 82 -2.07 -14.30 22.41
C ASN A 82 -1.75 -15.73 21.94
N THR A 83 -2.36 -16.19 20.84
CA THR A 83 -2.12 -17.54 20.29
C THR A 83 -1.17 -17.52 19.09
N SER A 84 -0.64 -16.34 18.73
CA SER A 84 0.24 -16.19 17.57
C SER A 84 1.69 -16.47 17.95
N GLN A 85 2.39 -17.26 17.12
CA GLN A 85 3.86 -17.43 17.20
C GLN A 85 4.63 -16.25 16.59
N ALA A 86 3.93 -15.17 16.28
CA ALA A 86 4.45 -14.00 15.58
C ALA A 86 4.47 -12.78 16.52
N THR A 87 5.37 -11.84 16.23
CA THR A 87 5.33 -10.52 16.84
C THR A 87 4.13 -9.77 16.27
N VAL A 88 3.23 -9.30 17.12
CA VAL A 88 2.01 -8.59 16.70
C VAL A 88 2.14 -7.10 17.02
N LEU A 89 2.10 -6.28 15.97
CA LEU A 89 2.06 -4.82 16.04
C LEU A 89 0.64 -4.34 15.74
N ILE A 90 0.01 -3.75 16.74
CA ILE A 90 -1.33 -3.18 16.59
C ILE A 90 -1.18 -1.68 16.45
N PHE A 91 -1.60 -1.19 15.29
CA PHE A 91 -1.66 0.23 14.99
C PHE A 91 -3.02 0.79 15.34
N GLN A 92 -3.00 1.98 15.95
CA GLN A 92 -4.18 2.67 16.45
C GLN A 92 -4.21 4.12 15.99
N ARG A 93 -5.41 4.71 16.03
CA ARG A 93 -5.69 6.01 15.41
C ARG A 93 -6.31 7.03 16.37
N LEU A 94 -6.34 6.72 17.66
CA LEU A 94 -7.05 7.48 18.69
C LEU A 94 -6.15 8.34 19.56
N ARG A 95 -4.99 7.80 19.95
CA ARG A 95 -4.11 8.36 20.97
C ARG A 95 -2.78 8.74 20.34
N PRO A 96 -2.57 10.00 19.92
CA PRO A 96 -1.32 10.45 19.31
C PRO A 96 -0.07 10.21 20.16
N ASP A 97 -0.25 10.13 21.47
CA ASP A 97 0.77 9.90 22.49
C ASP A 97 1.05 8.42 22.77
N ALA A 98 0.21 7.50 22.28
CA ALA A 98 0.40 6.07 22.49
C ALA A 98 1.26 5.43 21.37
N PRO A 99 1.96 4.32 21.65
CA PRO A 99 2.72 3.57 20.65
C PRO A 99 1.88 3.18 19.43
N ASN A 100 2.54 3.05 18.28
CA ASN A 100 1.94 2.67 17.00
C ASN A 100 0.74 3.54 16.57
N TYR A 101 0.74 4.81 16.97
CA TYR A 101 -0.22 5.79 16.45
C TYR A 101 0.05 6.09 14.97
N VAL A 102 -1.00 6.02 14.15
CA VAL A 102 -0.99 6.48 12.76
C VAL A 102 -2.25 7.28 12.51
N VAL A 103 -2.08 8.47 11.92
CA VAL A 103 -3.20 9.36 11.59
C VAL A 103 -4.12 8.67 10.56
N ASN A 104 -5.44 8.79 10.75
CA ASN A 104 -6.46 8.03 10.00
C ASN A 104 -6.77 8.57 8.59
N LEU A 105 -5.78 9.10 7.88
CA LEU A 105 -6.05 9.82 6.63
C LEU A 105 -6.13 8.88 5.42
N ALA A 106 -5.62 7.64 5.55
CA ALA A 106 -5.68 6.62 4.51
C ALA A 106 -5.99 5.19 5.05
N TYR A 107 -6.83 5.08 6.08
CA TYR A 107 -7.24 3.81 6.71
C TYR A 107 -6.10 2.77 6.83
N GLU A 108 -6.28 1.55 6.29
CA GLU A 108 -5.30 0.45 6.32
C GLU A 108 -4.01 0.82 5.59
N ALA A 109 -4.16 1.49 4.44
CA ALA A 109 -3.06 1.82 3.55
C ALA A 109 -2.01 2.69 4.26
N GLY A 110 -2.48 3.69 5.02
CA GLY A 110 -1.61 4.55 5.81
C GLY A 110 -0.73 3.76 6.79
N VAL A 111 -1.31 2.79 7.50
CA VAL A 111 -0.55 1.93 8.43
C VAL A 111 0.43 1.04 7.68
N HIS A 112 -0.01 0.38 6.60
CA HIS A 112 0.84 -0.52 5.82
C HIS A 112 2.08 0.23 5.33
N ILE A 113 1.89 1.41 4.77
CA ILE A 113 2.97 2.23 4.22
C ILE A 113 3.86 2.80 5.34
N LYS A 114 3.28 3.30 6.45
CA LYS A 114 4.05 3.76 7.61
C LYS A 114 5.00 2.69 8.12
N PHE A 115 4.49 1.46 8.31
CA PHE A 115 5.32 0.34 8.73
C PHE A 115 6.50 0.11 7.78
N LEU A 116 6.26 0.14 6.46
CA LEU A 116 7.29 -0.05 5.45
C LEU A 116 8.34 1.07 5.47
N VAL A 117 7.93 2.33 5.68
CA VAL A 117 8.87 3.46 5.80
C VAL A 117 9.74 3.31 7.04
N ASP A 118 9.12 3.08 8.19
CA ASP A 118 9.80 3.02 9.50
C ASP A 118 10.79 1.86 9.58
N ASN A 119 10.44 0.72 8.99
CA ASN A 119 11.19 -0.54 9.15
C ASN A 119 11.94 -0.96 7.89
N TYR A 120 12.04 -0.11 6.85
CA TYR A 120 12.55 -0.51 5.53
C TYR A 120 13.93 -1.22 5.56
N ASP A 121 14.86 -0.69 6.36
CA ASP A 121 16.21 -1.25 6.45
C ASP A 121 16.24 -2.56 7.23
N ASP A 122 15.35 -2.71 8.22
CA ASP A 122 15.22 -3.88 9.08
C ASP A 122 13.83 -4.52 8.92
N LEU A 123 13.47 -4.90 7.69
CA LEU A 123 12.18 -5.56 7.44
C LEU A 123 12.21 -7.00 7.98
N PRO A 124 11.14 -7.47 8.66
CA PRO A 124 11.02 -8.86 9.10
C PRO A 124 11.02 -9.82 7.91
N ASN A 125 11.47 -11.07 8.10
CA ASN A 125 11.54 -12.03 7.00
C ASN A 125 10.19 -12.21 6.29
N VAL A 126 9.11 -12.31 7.08
CA VAL A 126 7.73 -12.31 6.60
C VAL A 126 6.91 -11.27 7.36
N THR A 127 6.21 -10.42 6.62
CA THR A 127 5.25 -9.46 7.19
C THR A 127 3.85 -9.78 6.71
N VAL A 128 2.90 -9.77 7.63
CA VAL A 128 1.48 -10.04 7.40
C VAL A 128 0.71 -8.76 7.73
N PHE A 129 0.08 -8.16 6.75
CA PHE A 129 -0.76 -6.99 6.90
C PHE A 129 -2.23 -7.42 7.00
N LEU A 130 -2.89 -7.04 8.10
CA LEU A 130 -4.26 -7.45 8.41
C LEU A 130 -5.09 -6.27 8.89
N GLN A 131 -6.36 -6.28 8.52
CA GLN A 131 -7.37 -5.55 9.28
C GLN A 131 -7.66 -6.21 10.62
N ALA A 132 -8.05 -5.43 11.62
CA ALA A 132 -8.40 -5.95 12.96
C ALA A 132 -9.52 -7.00 12.90
N ASP A 133 -10.50 -6.84 12.00
CA ASP A 133 -11.57 -7.82 11.73
C ASP A 133 -11.22 -8.71 10.52
N ALA A 134 -10.02 -9.30 10.52
CA ALA A 134 -9.55 -10.12 9.41
C ALA A 134 -10.50 -11.29 9.06
N ARG A 135 -11.24 -11.84 10.05
CA ARG A 135 -12.20 -12.94 9.83
C ARG A 135 -13.39 -12.55 8.96
N ARG A 136 -13.76 -11.27 8.92
CA ARG A 136 -14.78 -10.75 8.00
C ARG A 136 -14.34 -10.83 6.54
N HIS A 137 -13.04 -10.76 6.27
CA HIS A 137 -12.45 -10.79 4.93
C HIS A 137 -11.97 -12.19 4.52
N ASN A 138 -11.54 -13.00 5.49
CA ASN A 138 -11.23 -14.41 5.31
C ASN A 138 -11.44 -15.18 6.62
N ARG A 139 -12.42 -16.09 6.62
CA ARG A 139 -12.78 -16.85 7.84
C ARG A 139 -11.66 -17.78 8.32
N LYS A 140 -10.78 -18.18 7.40
CA LYS A 140 -9.64 -19.09 7.59
C LYS A 140 -8.28 -18.37 7.70
N VAL A 141 -8.27 -17.04 7.88
CA VAL A 141 -7.04 -16.25 7.80
C VAL A 141 -5.98 -16.71 8.81
N PHE A 142 -6.37 -17.05 10.03
CA PHE A 142 -5.43 -17.45 11.08
C PHE A 142 -4.91 -18.87 10.89
N GLU A 143 -5.73 -19.74 10.35
CA GLU A 143 -5.35 -21.08 9.89
C GLU A 143 -4.28 -20.96 8.79
N TRP A 144 -4.44 -19.99 7.87
CA TRP A 144 -3.44 -19.71 6.84
C TRP A 144 -2.13 -19.15 7.41
N LEU A 145 -2.16 -18.35 8.48
CA LEU A 145 -0.95 -17.81 9.10
C LEU A 145 -0.04 -18.92 9.65
N HIS A 146 -0.62 -19.98 10.21
CA HIS A 146 0.14 -21.15 10.64
C HIS A 146 0.83 -21.87 9.47
N CYS A 147 0.41 -21.62 8.23
CA CYS A 147 0.97 -22.25 7.05
C CYS A 147 2.03 -21.41 6.35
N LEU A 148 2.37 -20.22 6.82
CA LEU A 148 3.34 -19.37 6.16
C LEU A 148 4.73 -20.02 6.14
N ARG A 149 5.45 -19.87 5.03
CA ARG A 149 6.87 -20.21 4.93
C ARG A 149 7.69 -19.13 5.63
N THR A 150 7.98 -19.34 6.91
CA THR A 150 8.68 -18.38 7.77
C THR A 150 10.16 -18.23 7.44
N ASN A 151 10.74 -19.16 6.68
CA ASN A 151 12.12 -19.14 6.19
C ASN A 151 12.22 -18.80 4.69
N ALA A 152 11.17 -18.20 4.10
CA ALA A 152 11.19 -17.83 2.70
C ALA A 152 12.24 -16.75 2.42
N THR A 153 13.29 -17.09 1.69
CA THR A 153 14.33 -16.15 1.22
C THR A 153 14.01 -15.56 -0.14
N GLN A 154 13.09 -16.18 -0.88
CA GLN A 154 12.65 -15.72 -2.19
C GLN A 154 11.52 -14.71 -2.07
N PRO A 155 11.44 -13.71 -2.97
CA PRO A 155 10.31 -12.80 -3.04
C PRO A 155 8.99 -13.58 -3.17
N ALA A 156 8.09 -13.39 -2.20
CA ALA A 156 6.75 -13.92 -2.23
C ALA A 156 5.74 -12.88 -1.73
N TYR A 157 4.55 -12.94 -2.33
CA TYR A 157 3.36 -12.18 -1.97
C TYR A 157 2.15 -13.11 -2.03
N ALA A 158 1.22 -12.95 -1.11
CA ALA A 158 -0.10 -13.56 -1.24
C ALA A 158 -1.20 -12.70 -0.61
N PRO A 159 -2.33 -12.49 -1.30
CA PRO A 159 -3.50 -11.89 -0.69
C PRO A 159 -4.12 -12.86 0.31
N LEU A 160 -4.57 -12.34 1.45
CA LEU A 160 -5.14 -13.11 2.56
C LEU A 160 -6.66 -13.00 2.66
N MET A 161 -7.33 -12.50 1.62
CA MET A 161 -8.79 -12.37 1.57
C MET A 161 -9.44 -13.46 0.70
N ASP A 162 -10.64 -13.88 1.09
CA ASP A 162 -11.42 -14.89 0.37
C ASP A 162 -12.03 -14.32 -0.91
N ARG A 163 -12.54 -13.08 -0.84
CA ARG A 163 -13.20 -12.38 -1.94
C ARG A 163 -12.27 -11.37 -2.59
N ARG A 164 -12.10 -11.51 -3.92
CA ARG A 164 -11.27 -10.65 -4.76
C ARG A 164 -11.96 -10.49 -6.10
N TRP A 165 -11.86 -9.29 -6.68
CA TRP A 165 -12.25 -9.08 -8.06
C TRP A 165 -10.99 -8.86 -8.88
N ILE A 166 -10.68 -9.79 -9.79
CA ILE A 166 -9.48 -9.68 -10.65
C ILE A 166 -9.62 -8.51 -11.63
N ARG A 167 -10.87 -8.15 -11.97
CA ARG A 167 -11.23 -6.97 -12.73
C ARG A 167 -12.40 -6.27 -12.07
N ARG A 168 -12.19 -5.01 -11.71
CA ARG A 168 -13.22 -4.08 -11.31
C ARG A 168 -13.18 -2.92 -12.29
N ASP A 169 -14.30 -2.74 -12.96
CA ASP A 169 -14.50 -1.63 -13.89
C ASP A 169 -14.80 -0.35 -13.10
N MET A 170 -14.35 0.80 -13.61
CA MET A 170 -14.63 2.13 -13.06
C MET A 170 -16.12 2.44 -12.88
N ARG A 171 -17.02 1.67 -13.50
CA ARG A 171 -18.49 1.77 -13.38
C ARG A 171 -19.00 1.79 -11.95
N VAL A 172 -18.28 1.13 -11.04
CA VAL A 172 -18.65 1.14 -9.61
C VAL A 172 -18.53 2.51 -8.96
N TRP A 173 -17.81 3.44 -9.60
CA TRP A 173 -17.62 4.82 -9.17
C TRP A 173 -18.40 5.82 -10.04
N ASP A 174 -19.01 5.39 -11.16
CA ASP A 174 -19.74 6.26 -12.11
C ASP A 174 -21.04 6.85 -11.50
N ASP A 175 -21.57 6.21 -10.44
CA ASP A 175 -22.80 6.60 -9.75
C ASP A 175 -22.55 7.47 -8.50
N CYS A 176 -21.32 7.51 -7.98
CA CYS A 176 -20.99 8.27 -6.77
C CYS A 176 -20.21 9.54 -7.11
N CYS A 177 -20.94 10.58 -7.54
CA CYS A 177 -20.43 11.93 -7.85
C CYS A 177 -19.21 11.92 -8.81
N ASP A 178 -18.56 13.03 -9.13
CA ASP A 178 -17.33 13.03 -9.96
C ASP A 178 -16.12 12.31 -9.29
N GLY A 179 -16.38 11.48 -8.27
CA GLY A 179 -15.43 10.62 -7.58
C GLY A 179 -14.75 9.61 -8.50
N ALA A 180 -15.38 9.19 -9.62
CA ALA A 180 -14.71 8.34 -10.61
C ALA A 180 -13.43 8.98 -11.16
N ALA A 181 -13.47 10.28 -11.51
CA ALA A 181 -12.31 10.99 -12.05
C ALA A 181 -11.21 11.15 -11.00
N VAL A 182 -11.60 11.46 -9.76
CA VAL A 182 -10.68 11.57 -8.62
C VAL A 182 -10.01 10.23 -8.30
N VAL A 183 -10.79 9.14 -8.25
CA VAL A 183 -10.28 7.79 -8.01
C VAL A 183 -9.37 7.32 -9.15
N GLU A 184 -9.73 7.63 -10.40
CA GLU A 184 -8.89 7.32 -11.55
C GLU A 184 -7.56 8.08 -11.50
N GLN A 185 -7.57 9.39 -11.26
CA GLN A 185 -6.35 10.19 -11.11
C GLN A 185 -5.49 9.62 -9.97
N CYS A 186 -6.12 9.27 -8.85
CA CYS A 186 -5.46 8.63 -7.71
C CYS A 186 -4.71 7.36 -8.11
N TRP A 187 -5.33 6.50 -8.90
CA TRP A 187 -4.70 5.27 -9.37
C TRP A 187 -3.50 5.57 -10.27
N ARG A 188 -3.64 6.53 -11.18
CA ARG A 188 -2.57 6.94 -12.10
C ARG A 188 -1.37 7.51 -11.34
N ASP A 189 -1.61 8.39 -10.36
CA ASP A 189 -0.54 9.00 -9.56
C ASP A 189 0.21 7.97 -8.71
N VAL A 190 -0.53 7.08 -8.03
CA VAL A 190 0.06 6.00 -7.23
C VAL A 190 0.92 5.09 -8.12
N LEU A 191 0.43 4.74 -9.31
CA LEU A 191 1.18 3.94 -10.28
C LEU A 191 2.41 4.69 -10.81
N ALA A 192 2.30 5.99 -11.07
CA ALA A 192 3.43 6.81 -11.51
C ALA A 192 4.56 6.83 -10.46
N VAL A 193 4.22 6.99 -9.17
CA VAL A 193 5.19 6.96 -8.06
C VAL A 193 5.99 5.67 -8.01
N VAL A 194 5.35 4.53 -8.29
CA VAL A 194 6.00 3.21 -8.28
C VAL A 194 6.63 2.82 -9.63
N GLY A 195 6.70 3.76 -10.59
CA GLY A 195 7.28 3.52 -11.92
C GLY A 195 6.43 2.63 -12.83
N LEU A 196 5.12 2.58 -12.58
CA LEU A 196 4.14 1.73 -13.26
C LEU A 196 3.04 2.54 -13.97
N GLY A 197 3.26 3.82 -14.25
CA GLY A 197 2.26 4.68 -14.91
C GLY A 197 1.80 4.13 -16.27
N GLY A 198 2.67 3.45 -17.01
CA GLY A 198 2.33 2.82 -18.30
C GLY A 198 1.31 1.68 -18.22
N LEU A 199 0.93 1.26 -17.01
CA LEU A 199 -0.13 0.27 -16.78
C LEU A 199 -1.53 0.84 -16.94
N LEU A 200 -1.71 2.16 -16.93
CA LEU A 200 -2.99 2.80 -17.25
C LEU A 200 -2.72 3.81 -18.36
N PRO A 201 -2.86 3.44 -19.64
CA PRO A 201 -2.69 4.39 -20.73
C PRO A 201 -3.67 5.56 -20.63
N ASP A 202 -3.24 6.72 -21.10
CA ASP A 202 -4.05 7.95 -21.07
C ASP A 202 -5.35 7.78 -21.87
N GLY A 203 -6.45 8.31 -21.33
CA GLY A 203 -7.78 8.28 -21.93
C GLY A 203 -8.44 6.89 -22.00
N GLN A 204 -7.71 5.82 -21.69
CA GLN A 204 -8.26 4.46 -21.66
C GLN A 204 -8.95 4.18 -20.33
N ARG A 205 -10.11 3.52 -20.41
CA ARG A 205 -10.88 3.11 -19.23
C ARG A 205 -10.05 2.15 -18.37
N PRO A 206 -9.70 2.53 -17.12
CA PRO A 206 -8.96 1.64 -16.24
C PRO A 206 -9.75 0.37 -15.91
N SER A 207 -9.04 -0.76 -15.88
CA SER A 207 -9.53 -1.99 -15.24
C SER A 207 -8.45 -2.49 -14.30
N VAL A 208 -8.77 -2.52 -13.01
CA VAL A 208 -7.84 -2.90 -11.94
C VAL A 208 -8.45 -3.99 -11.09
N GLY A 209 -7.62 -4.76 -10.38
CA GLY A 209 -8.11 -5.67 -9.36
C GLY A 209 -8.74 -4.92 -8.18
N TYR A 210 -9.48 -5.62 -7.33
CA TYR A 210 -9.97 -5.11 -6.05
C TYR A 210 -9.85 -6.18 -4.96
N TYR A 211 -9.14 -5.79 -3.92
CA TYR A 211 -8.70 -6.62 -2.80
C TYR A 211 -9.20 -5.96 -1.51
N PRO A 212 -10.48 -6.15 -1.14
CA PRO A 212 -11.10 -5.45 -0.01
C PRO A 212 -10.34 -5.70 1.29
N GLY A 213 -10.04 -4.60 1.99
CA GLY A 213 -9.27 -4.58 3.22
C GLY A 213 -7.76 -4.71 3.03
N ALA A 214 -7.29 -4.88 1.78
CA ALA A 214 -5.88 -4.99 1.40
C ALA A 214 -5.05 -5.86 2.36
N SER A 215 -5.60 -6.98 2.84
CA SER A 215 -4.90 -7.88 3.77
C SER A 215 -4.01 -8.85 2.98
N PHE A 216 -2.71 -8.86 3.24
CA PHE A 216 -1.76 -9.69 2.48
C PHE A 216 -0.56 -10.12 3.32
N VAL A 217 0.15 -11.13 2.85
CA VAL A 217 1.47 -11.49 3.34
C VAL A 217 2.51 -11.18 2.28
N ALA A 218 3.69 -10.70 2.70
CA ALA A 218 4.83 -10.48 1.83
C ALA A 218 6.14 -10.76 2.57
N THR A 219 7.12 -11.31 1.84
CA THR A 219 8.50 -11.43 2.34
C THR A 219 9.23 -10.09 2.31
N ALA A 220 10.27 -9.91 3.13
CA ALA A 220 11.15 -8.73 3.05
C ALA A 220 11.67 -8.47 1.63
N ALA A 221 12.10 -9.53 0.93
CA ALA A 221 12.62 -9.44 -0.44
C ALA A 221 11.55 -8.90 -1.43
N GLN A 222 10.28 -9.29 -1.23
CA GLN A 222 9.17 -8.77 -2.04
C GLN A 222 8.87 -7.30 -1.71
N LEU A 223 8.85 -6.95 -0.42
CA LEU A 223 8.61 -5.57 0.02
C LEU A 223 9.70 -4.62 -0.47
N ARG A 224 10.95 -5.08 -0.58
CA ARG A 224 12.09 -4.31 -1.11
C ARG A 224 12.11 -4.13 -2.63
N ARG A 225 11.09 -4.63 -3.35
CA ARG A 225 10.98 -4.38 -4.81
C ARG A 225 10.89 -2.90 -5.15
N HIS A 226 10.39 -2.10 -4.20
CA HIS A 226 10.35 -0.64 -4.28
C HIS A 226 11.32 -0.06 -3.26
N SER A 227 11.90 1.10 -3.58
CA SER A 227 12.85 1.79 -2.70
C SER A 227 12.16 2.37 -1.47
N ARG A 228 12.91 2.65 -0.39
CA ARG A 228 12.40 3.45 0.74
C ARG A 228 11.78 4.76 0.24
N GLY A 229 12.47 5.45 -0.68
CA GLY A 229 11.99 6.71 -1.25
C GLY A 229 10.60 6.57 -1.90
N THR A 230 10.34 5.46 -2.58
CA THR A 230 9.01 5.17 -3.15
C THR A 230 7.96 5.06 -2.04
N TYR A 231 8.23 4.32 -0.97
CA TYR A 231 7.31 4.23 0.17
C TYR A 231 7.14 5.55 0.91
N THR A 232 8.18 6.37 1.01
CA THR A 232 8.09 7.71 1.58
C THR A 232 7.17 8.61 0.75
N TRP A 233 7.24 8.54 -0.58
CA TRP A 233 6.31 9.25 -1.47
C TRP A 233 4.87 8.73 -1.35
N LEU A 234 4.67 7.42 -1.33
CA LEU A 234 3.34 6.85 -1.07
C LEU A 234 2.82 7.25 0.32
N HIS A 235 3.71 7.36 1.31
CA HIS A 235 3.34 7.81 2.65
C HIS A 235 2.88 9.27 2.63
N SER A 236 3.57 10.16 1.91
CA SER A 236 3.15 11.56 1.79
C SER A 236 1.80 11.71 1.08
N MET A 237 1.46 10.81 0.16
CA MET A 237 0.12 10.77 -0.45
C MET A 237 -0.96 10.19 0.49
N ALA A 238 -0.58 9.29 1.40
CA ALA A 238 -1.51 8.53 2.24
C ALA A 238 -1.71 9.16 3.63
N ALA A 239 -0.73 9.01 4.52
CA ALA A 239 -0.83 9.37 5.94
C ALA A 239 0.05 10.57 6.33
N GLY A 240 0.97 10.98 5.46
CA GLY A 240 1.84 12.16 5.64
C GLY A 240 1.24 13.47 5.13
N SER A 241 0.03 13.44 4.58
CA SER A 241 -0.76 14.58 4.11
C SER A 241 -2.23 14.36 4.53
N ASP A 242 -3.15 15.19 4.05
CA ASP A 242 -4.60 15.15 4.31
C ASP A 242 -5.37 13.93 3.73
N GLY A 243 -4.67 12.89 3.29
CA GLY A 243 -5.26 11.68 2.70
C GLY A 243 -5.50 11.76 1.19
N ARG A 244 -5.22 12.90 0.55
CA ARG A 244 -5.31 13.05 -0.90
C ARG A 244 -4.10 12.43 -1.59
N CYS A 245 -4.37 11.56 -2.54
CA CYS A 245 -3.37 11.06 -3.49
C CYS A 245 -2.99 12.07 -4.57
N HIS A 246 -3.88 13.01 -4.91
CA HIS A 246 -3.64 14.03 -5.92
C HIS A 246 -3.83 15.42 -5.31
N VAL A 247 -2.95 16.36 -5.67
CA VAL A 247 -3.05 17.76 -5.26
C VAL A 247 -3.12 18.62 -6.51
N GLY A 248 -4.12 19.49 -6.57
CA GLY A 248 -4.34 20.41 -7.68
C GLY A 248 -5.43 19.96 -8.66
N PRO A 249 -5.51 20.60 -9.84
CA PRO A 249 -6.51 20.27 -10.86
C PRO A 249 -6.28 18.89 -11.46
N LEU A 250 -7.37 18.14 -11.65
CA LEU A 250 -7.32 16.85 -12.34
C LEU A 250 -6.75 16.97 -13.76
N GLU A 251 -5.95 16.00 -14.17
CA GLU A 251 -5.35 15.92 -15.49
C GLU A 251 -6.35 15.34 -16.50
N TRP A 252 -7.45 16.04 -16.76
CA TRP A 252 -8.59 15.56 -17.56
C TRP A 252 -8.22 14.92 -18.91
N SER A 253 -7.14 15.39 -19.56
CA SER A 253 -6.65 14.80 -20.82
C SER A 253 -6.18 13.33 -20.69
N LYS A 254 -5.79 12.90 -19.49
CA LYS A 254 -5.33 11.54 -19.20
C LYS A 254 -6.43 10.63 -18.67
N LEU A 255 -7.56 11.19 -18.23
CA LEU A 255 -8.64 10.43 -17.59
C LEU A 255 -9.62 9.88 -18.63
N ASN A 256 -10.14 8.68 -18.40
CA ASN A 256 -11.29 8.18 -19.14
C ASN A 256 -12.61 8.72 -18.59
N ALA A 257 -12.66 9.01 -17.29
CA ALA A 257 -13.81 9.61 -16.65
C ALA A 257 -14.26 10.88 -17.38
N THR A 258 -15.51 10.91 -17.82
CA THR A 258 -16.10 12.07 -18.50
C THR A 258 -16.40 13.17 -17.48
N ARG A 259 -15.96 14.40 -17.77
CA ARG A 259 -16.30 15.59 -17.00
C ARG A 259 -17.82 15.81 -17.04
N ARG A 260 -18.55 15.45 -15.97
CA ARG A 260 -20.00 15.70 -15.90
C ARG A 260 -20.32 17.15 -15.54
N ASN A 261 -19.40 17.86 -14.87
CA ASN A 261 -19.50 19.30 -14.63
C ASN A 261 -18.14 20.01 -14.60
N GLY A 262 -18.12 21.24 -15.11
CA GLY A 262 -16.95 22.02 -15.50
C GLY A 262 -15.93 22.40 -14.43
N SER A 263 -16.05 22.01 -13.17
CA SER A 263 -15.02 22.33 -12.15
C SER A 263 -15.33 21.60 -10.86
N LEU A 264 -14.85 20.37 -10.73
CA LEU A 264 -14.58 19.90 -9.38
C LEU A 264 -13.14 20.23 -9.04
N GLU A 265 -13.00 21.23 -8.18
CA GLU A 265 -11.87 21.24 -7.27
C GLU A 265 -12.03 20.02 -6.34
N LEU A 266 -10.97 19.22 -6.21
CA LEU A 266 -10.92 18.02 -5.36
C LEU A 266 -11.47 18.26 -3.94
N ASP A 267 -11.43 19.50 -3.47
CA ASP A 267 -11.74 19.91 -2.10
C ASP A 267 -13.24 19.97 -1.79
N THR A 268 -14.12 19.88 -2.80
CA THR A 268 -15.58 19.98 -2.59
C THR A 268 -16.23 18.67 -2.15
N VAL A 269 -15.56 17.53 -2.31
CA VAL A 269 -16.12 16.23 -1.98
C VAL A 269 -15.41 15.71 -0.73
N GLY A 270 -16.14 15.47 0.35
CA GLY A 270 -15.66 14.79 1.57
C GLY A 270 -15.15 13.35 1.36
N MET A 271 -14.74 13.01 0.14
CA MET A 271 -14.21 11.74 -0.32
C MET A 271 -12.68 11.63 -0.22
N HIS A 272 -11.95 12.70 0.12
CA HIS A 272 -10.47 12.67 0.21
C HIS A 272 -9.97 11.48 1.04
N GLN A 273 -10.62 11.18 2.17
CA GLN A 273 -10.29 10.05 3.05
C GLN A 273 -10.46 8.66 2.41
N HIS A 274 -11.21 8.55 1.31
CA HIS A 274 -11.48 7.29 0.61
C HIS A 274 -10.69 7.13 -0.70
N THR A 275 -10.05 8.19 -1.20
CA THR A 275 -9.34 8.15 -2.48
C THR A 275 -8.10 7.24 -2.43
N PHE A 276 -7.12 7.57 -1.57
CA PHE A 276 -5.91 6.76 -1.41
C PHE A 276 -6.22 5.34 -0.92
N PRO A 277 -7.10 5.12 0.08
CA PRO A 277 -7.43 3.77 0.53
C PRO A 277 -8.08 2.92 -0.55
N GLY A 278 -8.98 3.52 -1.33
CA GLY A 278 -9.52 2.90 -2.52
C GLY A 278 -8.41 2.52 -3.50
N ALA A 279 -7.49 3.44 -3.82
CA ALA A 279 -6.34 3.13 -4.67
C ALA A 279 -5.50 1.97 -4.13
N TRP A 280 -5.23 1.93 -2.84
CA TRP A 280 -4.46 0.86 -2.21
C TRP A 280 -5.16 -0.50 -2.32
N GLU A 281 -6.45 -0.59 -2.00
CA GLU A 281 -7.22 -1.83 -2.15
C GLU A 281 -7.27 -2.33 -3.59
N HIS A 282 -7.19 -1.43 -4.57
CA HIS A 282 -7.19 -1.82 -5.98
C HIS A 282 -5.79 -2.15 -6.50
N LEU A 283 -4.75 -1.50 -6.00
CA LEU A 283 -3.41 -1.55 -6.61
C LEU A 283 -2.38 -2.32 -5.78
N VAL A 284 -2.64 -2.68 -4.52
CA VAL A 284 -1.66 -3.35 -3.65
C VAL A 284 -1.10 -4.64 -4.25
N HIS A 285 -1.89 -5.39 -5.01
CA HIS A 285 -1.43 -6.61 -5.69
C HIS A 285 -0.45 -6.32 -6.85
N VAL A 286 -0.55 -5.14 -7.47
CA VAL A 286 0.39 -4.67 -8.49
C VAL A 286 1.60 -4.02 -7.84
N ILE A 287 1.40 -3.18 -6.83
CA ILE A 287 2.44 -2.42 -6.11
C ILE A 287 3.30 -3.36 -5.28
N ILE A 288 2.72 -4.25 -4.47
CA ILE A 288 3.48 -5.19 -3.66
C ILE A 288 3.67 -6.51 -4.40
N GLY A 289 2.60 -7.09 -4.95
CA GLY A 289 2.67 -8.42 -5.56
C GLY A 289 3.42 -8.50 -6.90
N GLY A 290 3.57 -7.38 -7.61
CA GLY A 290 4.21 -7.35 -8.93
C GLY A 290 3.40 -8.04 -10.03
N GLN A 291 2.12 -8.29 -9.78
CA GLN A 291 1.23 -8.94 -10.72
C GLN A 291 0.39 -7.90 -11.44
N TYR A 292 0.90 -7.39 -12.57
CA TYR A 292 0.04 -6.69 -13.51
C TYR A 292 -0.48 -7.68 -14.54
N ARG A 293 -1.79 -7.93 -14.53
CA ARG A 293 -2.42 -8.92 -15.41
C ARG A 293 -3.41 -8.23 -16.33
N ASP A 294 -2.88 -7.55 -17.35
CA ASP A 294 -3.67 -6.99 -18.46
C ASP A 294 -4.27 -8.11 -19.34
N LYS A 295 -3.54 -9.22 -19.47
CA LYS A 295 -3.96 -10.36 -20.30
C LYS A 295 -4.89 -11.29 -19.53
N GLN A 296 -6.20 -11.08 -19.66
CA GLN A 296 -7.17 -12.14 -19.43
C GLN A 296 -8.44 -11.95 -20.24
N GLN A 297 -8.54 -12.71 -21.33
CA GLN A 297 -9.80 -12.95 -22.03
C GLN A 297 -10.88 -13.39 -21.02
N ASP A 298 -12.06 -12.78 -21.12
CA ASP A 298 -13.36 -13.26 -20.65
C ASP A 298 -13.34 -14.29 -19.51
N VAL A 299 -13.29 -13.83 -18.26
CA VAL A 299 -13.68 -14.70 -17.14
C VAL A 299 -14.83 -14.05 -16.38
N ARG A 300 -16.05 -14.30 -16.91
CA ARG A 300 -17.32 -13.88 -16.33
C ARG A 300 -17.59 -14.66 -15.03
N ARG A 301 -17.85 -13.92 -13.95
CA ARG A 301 -18.59 -14.25 -12.71
C ARG A 301 -18.37 -15.64 -12.06
N GLY A 302 -17.86 -15.64 -10.82
CA GLY A 302 -18.02 -16.75 -9.87
C GLY A 302 -16.81 -17.03 -8.98
N GLU A 303 -17.04 -17.47 -7.75
CA GLU A 303 -16.04 -17.67 -6.69
C GLU A 303 -14.95 -18.74 -7.00
N GLY A 304 -15.02 -19.42 -8.16
CA GLY A 304 -14.02 -20.39 -8.65
C GLY A 304 -12.89 -19.80 -9.52
N LEU A 305 -12.89 -18.49 -9.77
CA LEU A 305 -12.09 -17.84 -10.82
C LEU A 305 -10.60 -17.61 -10.49
N TRP A 306 -10.20 -17.72 -9.23
CA TRP A 306 -8.81 -17.45 -8.84
C TRP A 306 -7.94 -18.70 -8.74
N ALA A 307 -8.55 -19.89 -8.72
CA ALA A 307 -7.84 -21.14 -8.54
C ALA A 307 -6.70 -21.36 -9.56
N PRO A 308 -6.84 -21.02 -10.86
CA PRO A 308 -5.72 -21.10 -11.81
C PRO A 308 -4.52 -20.20 -11.47
N TYR A 309 -4.76 -19.10 -10.75
CA TYR A 309 -3.76 -18.07 -10.40
C TYR A 309 -3.20 -18.25 -9.00
N ALA A 310 -3.80 -19.14 -8.22
CA ALA A 310 -3.41 -19.43 -6.86
C ALA A 310 -1.95 -19.93 -6.74
N HIS A 311 -1.39 -20.49 -7.82
CA HIS A 311 0.00 -20.92 -7.90
C HIS A 311 1.01 -19.80 -7.70
N ASP A 312 0.71 -18.56 -8.11
CA ASP A 312 1.66 -17.45 -7.93
C ASP A 312 1.86 -17.11 -6.45
N PHE A 313 0.85 -17.39 -5.64
CA PHE A 313 0.85 -17.11 -4.21
C PHE A 313 1.51 -18.24 -3.40
N CYS A 314 1.86 -19.36 -4.04
CA CYS A 314 2.43 -20.49 -3.36
C CYS A 314 3.80 -20.26 -2.72
N GLY A 315 4.53 -19.26 -3.21
CA GLY A 315 5.80 -18.89 -2.60
C GLY A 315 5.67 -18.59 -1.10
N ALA A 316 4.52 -18.09 -0.65
CA ALA A 316 4.28 -17.67 0.73
C ALA A 316 3.85 -18.82 1.68
N PHE A 317 3.41 -19.97 1.18
CA PHE A 317 2.79 -21.03 1.99
C PHE A 317 3.54 -22.35 1.93
N ARG A 318 3.56 -23.07 3.06
CA ARG A 318 4.06 -24.44 3.16
C ARG A 318 3.14 -25.39 2.41
N ASP A 319 3.70 -26.51 1.97
CA ASP A 319 2.93 -27.57 1.35
C ASP A 319 2.03 -28.27 2.37
N GLY A 320 0.92 -28.86 1.90
CA GLY A 320 -0.04 -29.54 2.77
C GLY A 320 -0.94 -28.63 3.63
N CYS A 321 -1.00 -27.32 3.35
CA CYS A 321 -1.90 -26.43 4.06
C CYS A 321 -3.30 -26.37 3.44
N ASP A 322 -4.27 -27.01 4.07
CA ASP A 322 -5.66 -27.06 3.61
C ASP A 322 -6.30 -25.68 3.47
N GLY A 323 -6.95 -25.46 2.34
CA GLY A 323 -7.62 -24.21 2.00
C GLY A 323 -6.68 -23.04 1.68
N SER A 324 -5.35 -23.17 1.82
CA SER A 324 -4.41 -22.15 1.37
C SER A 324 -4.49 -21.94 -0.15
N PRO A 325 -3.97 -20.83 -0.69
CA PRO A 325 -3.80 -20.66 -2.12
C PRO A 325 -3.15 -21.86 -2.82
N CYS A 326 -2.16 -22.50 -2.21
CA CYS A 326 -1.56 -23.70 -2.79
C CYS A 326 -2.49 -24.89 -2.87
N ASP A 327 -3.25 -25.13 -1.81
CA ASP A 327 -4.19 -26.23 -1.81
C ASP A 327 -5.33 -25.99 -2.82
N VAL A 328 -5.81 -24.76 -2.93
CA VAL A 328 -6.80 -24.39 -3.95
C VAL A 328 -6.24 -24.60 -5.36
N TYR A 329 -4.98 -24.23 -5.62
CA TYR A 329 -4.33 -24.49 -6.91
C TYR A 329 -4.24 -25.99 -7.21
N ARG A 330 -3.72 -26.79 -6.27
CA ARG A 330 -3.56 -28.24 -6.43
C ARG A 330 -4.90 -28.93 -6.66
N SER A 331 -5.91 -28.58 -5.87
CA SER A 331 -7.28 -29.07 -6.01
C SER A 331 -7.87 -28.72 -7.38
N TRP A 332 -7.59 -27.53 -7.91
CA TRP A 332 -7.98 -27.15 -9.26
C TRP A 332 -7.21 -27.92 -10.34
N GLN A 333 -5.90 -28.11 -10.22
CA GLN A 333 -5.11 -28.93 -11.15
C GLN A 333 -5.65 -30.35 -11.24
N LYS A 334 -5.91 -30.97 -10.07
CA LYS A 334 -6.46 -32.33 -9.98
C LYS A 334 -7.83 -32.44 -10.66
N ARG A 335 -8.74 -31.49 -10.40
CA ARG A 335 -10.08 -31.46 -11.03
C ARG A 335 -10.04 -31.28 -12.55
N ASN A 336 -9.06 -30.54 -13.06
CA ASN A 336 -8.91 -30.27 -14.49
C ASN A 336 -7.94 -31.23 -15.20
N GLN A 337 -7.52 -32.32 -14.52
CA GLN A 337 -6.57 -33.31 -15.05
C GLN A 337 -5.25 -32.70 -15.55
N LEU A 338 -4.87 -31.54 -15.00
CA LEU A 338 -3.62 -30.89 -15.33
C LEU A 338 -2.53 -31.57 -14.49
N GLY A 339 -1.59 -32.23 -15.15
CA GLY A 339 -0.42 -32.81 -14.50
C GLY A 339 0.37 -31.76 -13.70
N PRO A 340 1.17 -32.18 -12.71
CA PRO A 340 1.96 -31.26 -11.90
C PRO A 340 2.92 -30.47 -12.80
N ARG A 341 2.71 -29.15 -12.91
CA ARG A 341 3.68 -28.25 -13.54
C ARG A 341 4.92 -28.20 -12.65
N THR A 342 6.02 -28.79 -13.09
CA THR A 342 7.32 -28.60 -12.45
C THR A 342 7.73 -27.13 -12.64
N HIS A 343 7.98 -26.42 -11.54
CA HIS A 343 8.44 -25.02 -11.53
C HIS A 343 9.87 -24.90 -12.10
N LYS A 344 10.06 -25.14 -13.40
CA LYS A 344 11.25 -24.63 -14.10
C LYS A 344 10.93 -23.21 -14.55
N ARG A 345 11.34 -22.20 -13.76
CA ARG A 345 11.41 -20.81 -14.24
C ARG A 345 12.29 -20.82 -15.50
N GLN A 346 11.70 -20.73 -16.68
CA GLN A 346 12.43 -20.38 -17.89
C GLN A 346 12.90 -18.93 -17.74
N VAL A 347 14.14 -18.76 -17.25
CA VAL A 347 14.87 -17.51 -17.41
C VAL A 347 15.19 -17.43 -18.90
N THR A 348 14.35 -16.72 -19.66
CA THR A 348 14.70 -16.32 -21.03
C THR A 348 15.85 -15.34 -20.93
N ARG A 349 17.09 -15.84 -21.04
CA ARG A 349 18.25 -15.00 -21.37
C ARG A 349 17.93 -14.31 -22.69
N ARG A 350 17.58 -13.02 -22.65
CA ARG A 350 17.63 -12.17 -23.84
C ARG A 350 19.06 -12.21 -24.35
N LYS A 351 19.28 -12.78 -25.54
CA LYS A 351 20.53 -12.59 -26.28
C LYS A 351 20.69 -11.08 -26.52
N PRO A 352 21.87 -10.50 -26.27
CA PRO A 352 22.13 -9.13 -26.69
C PRO A 352 21.99 -9.05 -28.21
N SER A 353 21.29 -8.01 -28.68
CA SER A 353 21.25 -7.67 -30.10
C SER A 353 22.67 -7.40 -30.60
N PRO A 354 23.03 -7.83 -31.81
CA PRO A 354 24.32 -7.47 -32.38
C PRO A 354 24.39 -5.95 -32.59
N PRO A 355 25.58 -5.33 -32.48
CA PRO A 355 25.76 -3.92 -32.76
C PRO A 355 25.38 -3.66 -34.23
N GLY A 356 24.49 -2.71 -34.45
CA GLY A 356 24.05 -2.32 -35.78
C GLY A 356 25.21 -1.76 -36.60
N GLN A 357 25.32 -2.26 -37.83
CA GLN A 357 25.95 -1.56 -38.95
C GLN A 357 24.87 -0.80 -39.72
#